data_AF-A0A7X9J8E0-F1
#
_entry.id   AF-A0A7X9J8E0-F1
#
_cell.length_a   1.000
_cell.length_b   1.000
_cell.length_c   1.000
_cell.angle_alpha   90.00
_cell.angle_beta   90.00
_cell.angle_gamma   90.00
#
_symmetry.space_group_name_H-M   'P 1'
#
loop_
_entity.id
_entity.type
_entity.pdbx_description
1 polymer ?
#
loop_
_entity_poly.entity_id
_entity_poly.type
_entity_poly.pdbx_seq_one_letter_code
_entity_poly.pdbx_strand_id
1 'polypeptide(L)'
;MILFSIAILLLSFIDLFLSWSVEQSLFQSSTTLPDIRIYVHGLISLFLFVGLWIAYAVAKTPRLKQIFHVWFMAAILNLALVPVRLLFITNQQQVAAFEILTFAIFASILIFIHQRHPVTFLAEKNLKGGVWGIYVMLGGLALIPWVLWGALGSLDDTLLYLVEGVFWGLLFVEIIYPSLFQYTQTPAREISRGDFFLDGWAVLLFMVLTTNAVALNGIQPLMLIVLTAAAWLLTSMAILGRGDAQKSRIGIGALSGLLLVLPLLWYDADELSLVIGSAPGEVIEWAFRSAWTSMGVMLFFVILSVAYVKVADKIRLNIKMNLIFTGVAVAVVAAIYFLWGQPGFFGDKIFIVMKQQADLSQVNQIQNVDERRAAVYQLLVQTADSSQQDLRQQLDRWHASYTPYYLVNAIEVEAGPYRTMILQHRSDVDRILQSPELRPLHSTVPVTNTDEVNQPVTPTWNMKMIKVDEVHDELAVTGKGIVIGQTDSGVDGYHPEVKDTYRGRDGSGDYDWLDPWNHSIYPTDAGGHGTATLALITGKNLGVAPDAQWIGCVNLARNLGNPAKYLNCMQFMLAPYPQSGNAFTDGVPAKGANIVNNSWGCPEVEGCDARVFSNAVAAMEDAGIFMSVA
;
A
#
# COMPACT_ATOMS: atom_id res chain seq x y z
N MET A 1 -11.66 16.90 -32.02
CA MET A 1 -10.86 15.78 -31.48
C MET A 1 -9.66 16.31 -30.72
N ILE A 2 -8.66 16.93 -31.38
CA ILE A 2 -7.42 17.41 -30.72
C ILE A 2 -7.69 18.27 -29.47
N LEU A 3 -8.56 19.29 -29.57
CA LEU A 3 -8.90 20.15 -28.42
C LEU A 3 -9.52 19.37 -27.26
N PHE A 4 -10.40 18.41 -27.54
CA PHE A 4 -10.98 17.54 -26.50
C PHE A 4 -9.94 16.58 -25.92
N SER A 5 -9.02 16.06 -26.73
CA SER A 5 -7.89 15.25 -26.24
C SER A 5 -7.04 16.04 -25.26
N ILE A 6 -6.68 17.28 -25.59
CA ILE A 6 -5.90 18.16 -24.71
C ILE A 6 -6.69 18.46 -23.43
N ALA A 7 -7.98 18.76 -23.54
CA ALA A 7 -8.83 19.02 -22.37
C ALA A 7 -8.92 17.79 -21.45
N ILE A 8 -9.12 16.58 -22.01
CA ILE A 8 -9.13 15.33 -21.22
C ILE A 8 -7.82 15.16 -20.48
N LEU A 9 -6.68 15.27 -21.17
CA LEU A 9 -5.36 15.09 -20.55
C LEU A 9 -5.09 16.13 -19.46
N LEU A 10 -5.37 17.41 -19.73
CA LEU A 10 -5.15 18.49 -18.77
C LEU A 10 -6.04 18.34 -17.54
N LEU A 11 -7.34 18.11 -17.73
CA LEU A 11 -8.28 17.97 -16.62
C LEU A 11 -8.03 16.70 -15.82
N SER A 12 -7.66 15.60 -16.47
CA SER A 12 -7.27 14.38 -15.78
C SER A 12 -6.00 14.57 -14.95
N PHE A 13 -5.01 15.27 -15.49
CA PHE A 13 -3.82 15.61 -14.74
C PHE A 13 -4.12 16.50 -13.52
N ILE A 14 -4.97 17.51 -13.69
CA ILE A 14 -5.40 18.38 -12.58
C ILE A 14 -6.14 17.57 -11.51
N ASP A 15 -7.07 16.70 -11.92
CA ASP A 15 -7.83 15.83 -11.01
C ASP A 15 -6.92 14.93 -10.19
N LEU A 16 -6.00 14.22 -10.87
CA LEU A 16 -5.04 13.33 -10.21
C LEU A 16 -4.10 14.09 -9.28
N PHE A 17 -3.53 15.22 -9.73
CA PHE A 17 -2.61 16.00 -8.92
C PHE A 17 -3.29 16.58 -7.67
N LEU A 18 -4.49 17.13 -7.81
CA LEU A 18 -5.24 17.69 -6.68
C LEU A 18 -5.71 16.58 -5.74
N SER A 19 -6.27 15.48 -6.26
CA SER A 19 -6.69 14.34 -5.45
C SER A 19 -5.52 13.75 -4.68
N TRP A 20 -4.39 13.52 -5.36
CA TRP A 20 -3.16 13.03 -4.72
C TRP A 20 -2.67 14.01 -3.64
N SER A 21 -2.67 15.32 -3.90
CA SER A 21 -2.25 16.33 -2.91
C SER A 21 -3.13 16.30 -1.66
N VAL A 22 -4.44 16.13 -1.82
CA VAL A 22 -5.38 15.98 -0.71
C VAL A 22 -5.14 14.67 0.04
N GLU A 23 -4.94 13.56 -0.68
CA GLU A 23 -4.59 12.26 -0.08
C GLU A 23 -3.30 12.35 0.75
N GLN A 24 -2.21 12.92 0.21
CA GLN A 24 -0.96 13.12 0.96
C GLN A 24 -1.20 13.92 2.25
N SER A 25 -2.02 14.98 2.16
CA SER A 25 -2.30 15.84 3.30
C SER A 25 -3.11 15.12 4.37
N LEU A 26 -4.08 14.28 3.97
CA LEU A 26 -4.88 13.46 4.88
C LEU A 26 -4.03 12.35 5.53
N PHE A 27 -3.09 11.74 4.80
CA PHE A 27 -2.16 10.76 5.35
C PHE A 27 -1.22 11.36 6.40
N GLN A 28 -0.76 12.61 6.20
CA GLN A 28 0.14 13.29 7.14
C GLN A 28 -0.58 13.96 8.32
N SER A 29 -1.79 14.46 8.14
CA SER A 29 -2.51 15.24 9.15
C SER A 29 -4.02 15.03 9.09
N SER A 30 -4.44 13.78 9.30
CA SER A 30 -5.86 13.36 9.24
C SER A 30 -6.78 14.14 10.18
N THR A 31 -6.26 14.77 11.24
CA THR A 31 -7.06 15.48 12.25
C THR A 31 -7.30 16.96 11.94
N THR A 32 -6.62 17.56 10.95
CA THR A 32 -6.66 19.03 10.75
C THR A 32 -7.30 19.47 9.43
N LEU A 33 -7.40 18.59 8.43
CA LEU A 33 -7.84 18.97 7.09
C LEU A 33 -9.18 18.30 6.71
N PRO A 34 -10.13 19.07 6.12
CA PRO A 34 -11.35 18.48 5.61
C PRO A 34 -11.05 17.60 4.40
N ASP A 35 -11.65 16.40 4.36
CA ASP A 35 -11.62 15.56 3.16
C ASP A 35 -12.48 16.19 2.05
N ILE A 36 -11.81 16.77 1.06
CA ILE A 36 -12.45 17.43 -0.09
C ILE A 36 -12.35 16.62 -1.40
N ARG A 37 -11.90 15.36 -1.34
CA ARG A 37 -11.66 14.53 -2.54
C ARG A 37 -12.91 14.41 -3.42
N ILE A 38 -14.08 14.28 -2.81
CA ILE A 38 -15.36 14.22 -3.53
C ILE A 38 -15.64 15.48 -4.36
N TYR A 39 -15.30 16.67 -3.86
CA TYR A 39 -15.55 17.92 -4.57
C TYR A 39 -14.56 18.10 -5.72
N VAL A 40 -13.28 17.79 -5.50
CA VAL A 40 -12.23 17.84 -6.52
C VAL A 40 -12.61 16.95 -7.70
N HIS A 41 -12.80 15.66 -7.43
CA HIS A 41 -13.10 14.68 -8.46
C HIS A 41 -14.48 14.88 -9.09
N GLY A 42 -15.49 15.21 -8.27
CA GLY A 42 -16.87 15.41 -8.72
C GLY A 42 -17.03 16.58 -9.69
N LEU A 43 -16.42 17.73 -9.39
CA LEU A 43 -16.51 18.92 -10.26
C LEU A 43 -15.83 18.69 -11.62
N ILE A 44 -14.63 18.08 -11.61
CA ILE A 44 -13.89 17.80 -12.85
C ILE A 44 -14.61 16.73 -13.67
N SER A 45 -15.11 15.67 -13.03
CA SER A 45 -15.90 14.63 -13.69
C SER A 45 -17.18 15.16 -14.32
N LEU A 46 -17.88 16.09 -13.65
CA LEU A 46 -19.07 16.75 -14.20
C LEU A 46 -18.74 17.59 -15.43
N PHE A 47 -17.63 18.35 -15.39
CA PHE A 47 -17.20 19.16 -16.51
C PHE A 47 -16.83 18.30 -17.74
N LEU A 48 -16.08 17.21 -17.51
CA LEU A 48 -15.74 16.24 -18.55
C LEU A 48 -16.99 15.57 -19.14
N PHE A 49 -17.96 15.18 -18.30
CA PHE A 49 -19.22 14.61 -18.73
C PHE A 49 -19.99 15.54 -19.67
N VAL A 50 -20.21 16.80 -19.27
CA VAL A 50 -20.95 17.77 -20.08
C VAL A 50 -20.23 18.04 -21.40
N GLY A 51 -18.91 18.24 -21.35
CA GLY A 51 -18.10 18.50 -22.55
C GLY A 51 -18.14 17.34 -23.55
N LEU A 52 -18.00 16.11 -23.07
CA LEU A 52 -17.99 14.91 -23.91
C LEU A 52 -19.38 14.53 -24.41
N TRP A 53 -20.43 14.79 -23.64
CA TRP A 53 -21.80 14.67 -24.10
C TRP A 53 -22.09 15.59 -25.30
N ILE A 54 -21.73 16.88 -25.19
CA ILE A 54 -21.89 17.84 -26.28
C ILE A 54 -21.07 17.40 -27.51
N ALA A 55 -19.83 16.96 -27.30
CA ALA A 55 -18.97 16.48 -28.38
C ALA A 55 -19.59 15.29 -29.13
N TYR A 56 -20.12 14.31 -28.39
CA TYR A 56 -20.81 13.15 -28.95
C TYR A 56 -22.09 13.56 -29.71
N ALA A 57 -22.89 14.46 -29.16
CA ALA A 57 -24.13 14.92 -29.77
C ALA A 57 -23.91 15.69 -31.08
N VAL A 58 -22.86 16.51 -31.16
CA VAL A 58 -22.58 17.39 -32.30
C VAL A 58 -21.71 16.72 -33.38
N ALA A 59 -20.98 15.66 -33.04
CA ALA A 59 -20.09 14.97 -33.98
C ALA A 59 -20.86 14.37 -35.18
N LYS A 60 -20.58 14.90 -36.37
CA LYS A 60 -21.19 14.44 -37.63
C LYS A 60 -20.42 13.31 -38.32
N THR A 61 -19.09 13.31 -38.19
CA THR A 61 -18.24 12.27 -38.80
C THR A 61 -18.43 10.95 -38.05
N PRO A 62 -18.81 9.83 -38.71
CA PRO A 62 -19.12 8.58 -38.03
C PRO A 62 -18.02 8.10 -37.08
N ARG A 63 -16.76 8.11 -37.54
CA ARG A 63 -15.62 7.68 -36.71
C ARG A 63 -15.38 8.58 -35.49
N LEU A 64 -15.50 9.90 -35.65
CA LEU A 64 -15.35 10.82 -34.52
C LEU A 64 -16.50 10.66 -33.52
N LYS A 65 -17.72 10.43 -34.02
CA LYS A 65 -18.89 10.18 -33.17
C LYS A 65 -18.69 8.93 -32.31
N GLN A 66 -18.14 7.85 -32.87
CA GLN A 66 -17.79 6.64 -32.12
C GLN A 66 -16.70 6.87 -31.07
N ILE A 67 -15.65 7.63 -31.40
CA ILE A 67 -14.59 7.98 -30.44
C ILE A 67 -15.17 8.81 -29.28
N PHE A 68 -15.99 9.82 -29.57
CA PHE A 68 -16.65 10.61 -28.53
C PHE A 68 -17.66 9.80 -27.73
N HIS A 69 -18.31 8.80 -28.33
CA HIS A 69 -19.16 7.87 -27.59
C HIS A 69 -18.35 7.11 -26.54
N VAL A 70 -17.21 6.53 -26.93
CA VAL A 70 -16.30 5.84 -25.99
C VAL A 70 -15.88 6.75 -24.84
N TRP A 71 -15.43 7.98 -25.13
CA TRP A 71 -15.02 8.92 -24.08
C TRP A 71 -16.18 9.36 -23.21
N PHE A 72 -17.37 9.55 -23.79
CA PHE A 72 -18.57 9.90 -23.04
C PHE A 72 -18.98 8.76 -22.09
N MET A 73 -18.87 7.50 -22.51
CA MET A 73 -19.09 6.35 -21.62
C MET A 73 -18.11 6.31 -20.45
N ALA A 74 -16.83 6.63 -20.68
CA ALA A 74 -15.85 6.77 -19.59
C ALA A 74 -16.22 7.91 -18.63
N ALA A 75 -16.70 9.05 -19.14
CA ALA A 75 -17.12 10.17 -18.30
C ALA A 75 -18.38 9.84 -17.46
N ILE A 76 -19.31 9.03 -17.98
CA ILE A 76 -20.43 8.51 -17.19
C ILE A 76 -19.91 7.62 -16.06
N LEU A 77 -18.98 6.71 -16.37
CA LEU A 77 -18.39 5.82 -15.35
C LEU A 77 -17.67 6.61 -14.26
N ASN A 78 -16.89 7.63 -14.63
CA ASN A 78 -16.23 8.52 -13.66
C ASN A 78 -17.24 9.17 -12.71
N LEU A 79 -18.35 9.72 -13.24
CA LEU A 79 -19.40 10.28 -12.39
C LEU A 79 -20.04 9.25 -11.47
N ALA A 80 -20.25 8.01 -11.94
CA ALA A 80 -20.82 6.94 -11.13
C ALA A 80 -19.90 6.51 -9.97
N LEU A 81 -18.59 6.70 -10.13
CA LEU A 81 -17.57 6.35 -9.13
C LEU A 81 -17.20 7.51 -8.18
N VAL A 82 -17.72 8.73 -8.39
CA VAL A 82 -17.52 9.85 -7.45
C VAL A 82 -17.81 9.49 -5.98
N PRO A 83 -18.88 8.74 -5.64
CA PRO A 83 -19.17 8.37 -4.26
C PRO A 83 -18.09 7.52 -3.58
N VAL A 84 -17.20 6.84 -4.32
CA VAL A 84 -16.08 6.09 -3.74
C VAL A 84 -15.19 7.01 -2.91
N ARG A 85 -15.08 8.29 -3.28
CA ARG A 85 -14.30 9.31 -2.54
C ARG A 85 -14.85 9.64 -1.15
N LEU A 86 -16.00 9.09 -0.76
CA LEU A 86 -16.53 9.17 0.61
C LEU A 86 -15.96 8.10 1.54
N LEU A 87 -15.37 7.04 0.99
CA LEU A 87 -14.73 5.99 1.77
C LEU A 87 -13.41 6.51 2.32
N PHE A 88 -13.06 6.03 3.52
CA PHE A 88 -11.79 6.37 4.14
C PHE A 88 -10.61 5.90 3.27
N ILE A 89 -9.51 6.66 3.30
CA ILE A 89 -8.35 6.45 2.43
C ILE A 89 -7.77 5.03 2.55
N THR A 90 -7.75 4.40 3.71
CA THR A 90 -7.20 3.04 3.85
C THR A 90 -8.23 1.92 3.65
N ASN A 91 -9.49 2.22 3.28
CA ASN A 91 -10.55 1.21 3.12
C ASN A 91 -10.54 0.55 1.72
N GLN A 92 -9.40 0.01 1.30
CA GLN A 92 -9.17 -0.52 -0.05
C GLN A 92 -10.15 -1.62 -0.46
N GLN A 93 -10.49 -2.53 0.45
CA GLN A 93 -11.47 -3.59 0.18
C GLN A 93 -12.88 -3.04 -0.08
N GLN A 94 -13.28 -1.98 0.61
CA GLN A 94 -14.59 -1.36 0.40
C GLN A 94 -14.63 -0.61 -0.93
N VAL A 95 -13.52 0.05 -1.28
CA VAL A 95 -13.33 0.71 -2.58
C VAL A 95 -13.49 -0.30 -3.72
N ALA A 96 -12.71 -1.38 -3.71
CA ALA A 96 -12.76 -2.40 -4.75
C ALA A 96 -14.15 -3.07 -4.82
N ALA A 97 -14.80 -3.33 -3.69
CA ALA A 97 -16.18 -3.86 -3.68
C ALA A 97 -17.19 -2.89 -4.33
N PHE A 98 -17.06 -1.59 -4.06
CA PHE A 98 -17.91 -0.57 -4.69
C PHE A 98 -17.67 -0.47 -6.19
N GLU A 99 -16.41 -0.54 -6.62
CA GLU A 99 -16.00 -0.51 -8.03
C GLU A 99 -16.51 -1.74 -8.77
N ILE A 100 -16.32 -2.94 -8.22
CA ILE A 100 -16.89 -4.19 -8.73
C ILE A 100 -18.40 -4.06 -8.93
N LEU A 101 -19.12 -3.58 -7.91
CA LEU A 101 -20.57 -3.40 -7.99
C LEU A 101 -20.96 -2.42 -9.10
N THR A 102 -20.24 -1.31 -9.20
CA THR A 102 -20.47 -0.28 -10.23
C THR A 102 -20.21 -0.86 -11.62
N PHE A 103 -19.09 -1.55 -11.83
CA PHE A 103 -18.77 -2.21 -13.10
C PHE A 103 -19.81 -3.27 -13.46
N ALA A 104 -20.26 -4.08 -12.50
CA ALA A 104 -21.27 -5.11 -12.70
C ALA A 104 -22.62 -4.52 -13.13
N ILE A 105 -23.09 -3.47 -12.46
CA ILE A 105 -24.33 -2.76 -12.81
C ILE A 105 -24.21 -2.16 -14.21
N PHE A 106 -23.11 -1.46 -14.47
CA PHE A 106 -22.91 -0.77 -15.75
C PHE A 106 -22.80 -1.75 -16.92
N ALA A 107 -22.01 -2.82 -16.77
CA ALA A 107 -21.92 -3.89 -17.75
C ALA A 107 -23.28 -4.57 -17.98
N SER A 108 -24.05 -4.83 -16.92
CA SER A 108 -25.39 -5.45 -17.03
C SER A 108 -26.36 -4.57 -17.82
N ILE A 109 -26.35 -3.25 -17.60
CA ILE A 109 -27.15 -2.28 -18.36
C ILE A 109 -26.75 -2.30 -19.83
N LEU A 110 -25.44 -2.27 -20.13
CA LEU A 110 -24.95 -2.31 -21.51
C LEU A 110 -25.32 -3.60 -22.21
N ILE A 111 -25.14 -4.75 -21.56
CA ILE A 111 -25.53 -6.06 -22.08
C ILE A 111 -27.04 -6.08 -22.40
N PHE A 112 -27.88 -5.56 -21.51
CA PHE A 112 -29.32 -5.46 -21.73
C PHE A 112 -29.68 -4.56 -22.93
N ILE A 113 -29.02 -3.41 -23.07
CA ILE A 113 -29.19 -2.51 -24.22
C ILE A 113 -28.77 -3.21 -25.53
N HIS A 114 -27.62 -3.90 -25.54
CA HIS A 114 -27.12 -4.62 -26.70
C HIS A 114 -28.01 -5.81 -27.09
N GLN A 115 -28.65 -6.48 -26.12
CA GLN A 115 -29.62 -7.54 -26.41
C GLN A 115 -30.90 -7.01 -27.08
N ARG A 116 -31.34 -5.80 -26.73
CA ARG A 116 -32.52 -5.16 -27.36
C ARG A 116 -32.22 -4.51 -28.71
N HIS A 117 -30.99 -4.09 -28.90
CA HIS A 117 -30.49 -3.54 -30.16
C HIS A 117 -29.33 -4.40 -30.65
N PRO A 118 -29.60 -5.65 -31.08
CA PRO A 118 -28.56 -6.58 -31.47
C PRO A 118 -27.77 -5.99 -32.62
N VAL A 119 -26.50 -5.67 -32.34
CA VAL A 119 -25.61 -5.19 -33.38
C VAL A 119 -25.23 -6.39 -34.23
N THR A 120 -25.52 -6.35 -35.53
CA THR A 120 -25.16 -7.41 -36.47
C THR A 120 -23.64 -7.48 -36.59
N PHE A 121 -23.03 -8.43 -35.88
CA PHE A 121 -21.63 -8.77 -36.07
C PHE A 121 -21.46 -9.35 -37.48
N LEU A 122 -20.58 -8.77 -38.29
CA LEU A 122 -20.29 -9.28 -39.63
C LEU A 122 -19.86 -10.75 -39.53
N ALA A 123 -20.40 -11.58 -40.43
CA ALA A 123 -20.25 -13.03 -40.40
C ALA A 123 -18.79 -13.46 -40.16
N GLU A 124 -18.60 -14.24 -39.10
CA GLU A 124 -17.32 -14.86 -38.78
C GLU A 124 -16.88 -15.75 -39.96
N LYS A 125 -15.66 -15.56 -40.44
CA LYS A 125 -15.02 -16.65 -41.16
C LYS A 125 -14.71 -17.70 -40.10
N ASN A 126 -15.35 -18.87 -40.19
CA ASN A 126 -15.00 -20.06 -39.40
C ASN A 126 -13.57 -20.52 -39.75
N LEU A 127 -12.56 -19.79 -39.26
CA LEU A 127 -11.16 -20.02 -39.52
C LEU A 127 -10.61 -21.04 -38.52
N LYS A 128 -9.91 -22.06 -39.01
CA LYS A 128 -9.23 -23.04 -38.15
C LYS A 128 -8.04 -22.36 -37.45
N GLY A 129 -8.07 -22.26 -36.11
CA GLY A 129 -6.99 -21.67 -35.30
C GLY A 129 -7.39 -20.39 -34.55
N GLY A 130 -6.48 -19.84 -33.75
CA GLY A 130 -6.74 -18.65 -32.91
C GLY A 130 -5.45 -17.96 -32.45
N VAL A 131 -5.58 -16.87 -31.70
CA VAL A 131 -4.45 -16.06 -31.19
C VAL A 131 -4.44 -15.93 -29.66
N TRP A 132 -5.26 -16.71 -28.95
CA TRP A 132 -5.39 -16.61 -27.49
C TRP A 132 -4.10 -16.95 -26.73
N GLY A 133 -3.26 -17.85 -27.28
CA GLY A 133 -1.93 -18.12 -26.71
C GLY A 133 -1.00 -16.91 -26.78
N ILE A 134 -1.14 -16.06 -27.80
CA ILE A 134 -0.40 -14.79 -27.90
C ILE A 134 -0.87 -13.84 -26.79
N TYR A 135 -2.18 -13.76 -26.55
CA TYR A 135 -2.74 -12.89 -25.51
C TYR A 135 -2.23 -13.28 -24.12
N VAL A 136 -2.24 -14.58 -23.80
CA VAL A 136 -1.72 -15.09 -22.53
C VAL A 136 -0.21 -14.86 -22.42
N MET A 137 0.55 -15.06 -23.49
CA MET A 137 1.99 -14.79 -23.50
C MET A 137 2.29 -13.32 -23.20
N LEU A 138 1.58 -12.38 -23.86
CA LEU A 138 1.79 -10.96 -23.65
C LEU A 138 1.36 -10.50 -22.25
N GLY A 139 0.23 -11.01 -21.75
CA GLY A 139 -0.19 -10.78 -20.36
C GLY A 139 0.83 -11.32 -19.35
N GLY A 140 1.35 -12.53 -19.59
CA GLY A 140 2.41 -13.14 -18.77
C GLY A 140 3.68 -12.31 -18.76
N LEU A 141 4.16 -11.84 -19.93
CA LEU A 141 5.35 -11.00 -20.03
C LEU A 141 5.17 -9.63 -19.34
N ALA A 142 3.98 -9.03 -19.41
CA ALA A 142 3.66 -7.79 -18.71
C ALA A 142 3.53 -7.99 -17.18
N LEU A 143 3.19 -9.20 -16.74
CA LEU A 143 3.06 -9.61 -15.33
C LEU A 143 4.42 -9.91 -14.67
N ILE A 144 5.42 -10.38 -15.42
CA ILE A 144 6.76 -10.74 -14.89
C ILE A 144 7.35 -9.72 -13.90
N PRO A 145 7.46 -8.42 -14.22
CA PRO A 145 8.09 -7.46 -13.30
C PRO A 145 7.36 -7.35 -11.96
N TRP A 146 6.03 -7.43 -11.96
CA TRP A 146 5.21 -7.38 -10.74
C TRP A 146 5.41 -8.60 -9.85
N VAL A 147 5.50 -9.78 -10.47
CA VAL A 147 5.77 -11.04 -9.77
C VAL A 147 7.19 -11.09 -9.20
N LEU A 148 8.14 -10.46 -9.88
CA LEU A 148 9.55 -10.44 -9.49
C LEU A 148 9.81 -9.49 -8.31
N TRP A 149 9.16 -8.33 -8.29
CA TRP A 149 9.48 -7.26 -7.33
C TRP A 149 8.35 -6.88 -6.38
N GLY A 150 7.13 -7.34 -6.60
CA GLY A 150 5.98 -7.10 -5.73
C GLY A 150 5.65 -8.31 -4.86
N ALA A 151 4.66 -8.13 -4.01
CA ALA A 151 4.10 -9.19 -3.18
C ALA A 151 2.57 -9.08 -3.13
N LEU A 152 1.89 -10.22 -3.03
CA LEU A 152 0.43 -10.24 -2.91
C LEU A 152 -0.01 -9.71 -1.54
N GLY A 153 -1.16 -9.03 -1.51
CA GLY A 153 -1.84 -8.65 -0.26
C GLY A 153 -2.44 -9.86 0.45
N SER A 154 -3.53 -9.68 1.20
CA SER A 154 -4.26 -10.82 1.76
C SER A 154 -4.86 -11.71 0.65
N LEU A 155 -5.28 -12.91 1.03
CA LEU A 155 -6.06 -13.77 0.13
C LEU A 155 -7.36 -13.06 -0.31
N ASP A 156 -8.00 -12.34 0.60
CA ASP A 156 -9.25 -11.63 0.33
C ASP A 156 -9.02 -10.48 -0.67
N ASP A 157 -7.95 -9.69 -0.50
CA ASP A 157 -7.56 -8.64 -1.45
C ASP A 157 -7.26 -9.21 -2.83
N THR A 158 -6.49 -10.30 -2.87
CA THR A 158 -6.13 -10.98 -4.11
C THR A 158 -7.37 -11.45 -4.86
N LEU A 159 -8.31 -12.09 -4.17
CA LEU A 159 -9.57 -12.54 -4.79
C LEU A 159 -10.43 -11.36 -5.24
N LEU A 160 -10.50 -10.31 -4.43
CA LEU A 160 -11.30 -9.13 -4.73
C LEU A 160 -10.79 -8.41 -5.98
N TYR A 161 -9.49 -8.13 -6.07
CA TYR A 161 -8.88 -7.51 -7.24
C TYR A 161 -8.98 -8.40 -8.48
N LEU A 162 -8.88 -9.73 -8.36
CA LEU A 162 -9.12 -10.62 -9.50
C LEU A 162 -10.57 -10.52 -10.01
N VAL A 163 -11.56 -10.44 -9.11
CA VAL A 163 -12.97 -10.21 -9.47
C VAL A 163 -13.16 -8.84 -10.11
N GLU A 164 -12.52 -7.80 -9.58
CA GLU A 164 -12.50 -6.47 -10.16
C GLU A 164 -11.97 -6.48 -11.60
N GLY A 165 -10.85 -7.16 -11.85
CA GLY A 165 -10.29 -7.33 -13.18
C GLY A 165 -11.26 -8.05 -14.13
N VAL A 166 -12.01 -9.05 -13.67
CA VAL A 166 -13.03 -9.72 -14.48
C VAL A 166 -14.16 -8.77 -14.88
N PHE A 167 -14.72 -8.02 -13.93
CA PHE A 167 -15.81 -7.08 -14.22
C PHE A 167 -15.34 -5.88 -15.05
N TRP A 168 -14.13 -5.38 -14.80
CA TRP A 168 -13.48 -4.39 -15.65
C TRP A 168 -13.29 -4.91 -17.08
N GLY A 169 -12.79 -6.13 -17.24
CA GLY A 169 -12.62 -6.77 -18.54
C GLY A 169 -13.93 -6.90 -19.32
N LEU A 170 -15.00 -7.29 -18.64
CA LEU A 170 -16.35 -7.34 -19.20
C LEU A 170 -16.82 -5.94 -19.63
N LEU A 171 -16.72 -4.96 -18.73
CA LEU A 171 -17.11 -3.58 -18.98
C LEU A 171 -16.35 -2.96 -20.16
N PHE A 172 -15.03 -3.15 -20.19
CA PHE A 172 -14.16 -2.71 -21.28
C PHE A 172 -14.62 -3.26 -22.63
N VAL A 173 -14.92 -4.56 -22.70
CA VAL A 173 -15.42 -5.19 -23.92
C VAL A 173 -16.77 -4.63 -24.33
N GLU A 174 -17.71 -4.50 -23.39
CA GLU A 174 -19.05 -3.99 -23.70
C GLU A 174 -19.06 -2.51 -24.11
N ILE A 175 -18.07 -1.70 -23.70
CA ILE A 175 -17.95 -0.32 -24.19
C ILE A 175 -17.18 -0.27 -25.53
N ILE A 176 -15.98 -0.84 -25.58
CA ILE A 176 -15.02 -0.61 -26.66
C ILE A 176 -15.36 -1.39 -27.92
N TYR A 177 -15.83 -2.63 -27.81
CA TYR A 177 -16.14 -3.42 -29.02
C TYR A 177 -17.33 -2.84 -29.79
N PRO A 178 -18.52 -2.68 -29.19
CA PRO A 178 -19.68 -2.17 -29.90
C PRO A 178 -19.51 -0.73 -30.38
N SER A 179 -18.75 0.10 -29.65
CA SER A 179 -18.58 1.51 -30.00
C SER A 179 -17.45 1.75 -31.00
N LEU A 180 -16.32 1.05 -30.90
CA LEU A 180 -15.12 1.34 -31.70
C LEU A 180 -14.72 0.16 -32.59
N PHE A 181 -14.32 -0.96 -31.98
CA PHE A 181 -13.67 -2.03 -32.74
C PHE A 181 -14.59 -2.74 -33.73
N GLN A 182 -15.89 -2.79 -33.49
CA GLN A 182 -16.84 -3.34 -34.46
C GLN A 182 -16.83 -2.59 -35.79
N TYR A 183 -16.58 -1.28 -35.78
CA TYR A 183 -16.54 -0.46 -36.99
C TYR A 183 -15.15 -0.40 -37.63
N THR A 184 -14.10 -0.49 -36.81
CA THR A 184 -12.72 -0.30 -37.29
C THR A 184 -12.00 -1.60 -37.60
N GLN A 185 -12.38 -2.70 -36.96
CA GLN A 185 -11.70 -4.00 -37.05
C GLN A 185 -12.47 -5.02 -37.89
N THR A 186 -13.24 -4.56 -38.89
CA THR A 186 -13.99 -5.48 -39.76
C THR A 186 -13.03 -6.30 -40.65
N PRO A 187 -13.26 -7.62 -40.85
CA PRO A 187 -12.35 -8.47 -41.62
C PRO A 187 -12.14 -8.03 -43.08
N ALA A 188 -13.11 -7.32 -43.66
CA ALA A 188 -13.07 -6.85 -45.05
C ALA A 188 -12.27 -5.55 -45.24
N ARG A 189 -11.97 -4.83 -44.15
CA ARG A 189 -11.30 -3.53 -44.20
C ARG A 189 -9.77 -3.71 -44.16
N GLU A 190 -9.05 -3.02 -45.03
CA GLU A 190 -7.60 -2.86 -44.88
C GLU A 190 -7.29 -1.88 -43.75
N ILE A 191 -6.38 -2.26 -42.86
CA ILE A 191 -6.00 -1.45 -41.70
C ILE A 191 -4.71 -0.71 -42.02
N SER A 192 -4.77 0.62 -41.96
CA SER A 192 -3.59 1.46 -42.10
C SER A 192 -2.90 1.66 -40.75
N ARG A 193 -1.63 2.12 -40.78
CA ARG A 193 -0.93 2.55 -39.56
C ARG A 193 -1.65 3.71 -38.88
N GLY A 194 -2.24 4.63 -39.66
CA GLY A 194 -3.05 5.73 -39.12
C GLY A 194 -4.27 5.25 -38.36
N ASP A 195 -4.90 4.15 -38.81
CA ASP A 195 -6.02 3.54 -38.10
C ASP A 195 -5.60 2.97 -36.74
N PHE A 196 -4.46 2.28 -36.71
CA PHE A 196 -3.88 1.76 -35.48
C PHE A 196 -3.63 2.86 -34.45
N PHE A 197 -2.97 3.95 -34.85
CA PHE A 197 -2.68 5.04 -33.93
C PHE A 197 -3.94 5.77 -33.45
N LEU A 198 -4.92 5.97 -34.34
CA LEU A 198 -6.15 6.67 -33.98
C LEU A 198 -7.04 5.85 -33.04
N ASP A 199 -7.17 4.54 -33.27
CA ASP A 199 -7.94 3.65 -32.39
C ASP A 199 -7.23 3.49 -31.05
N GLY A 200 -5.91 3.30 -31.05
CA GLY A 200 -5.11 3.25 -29.83
C GLY A 200 -5.18 4.55 -29.02
N TRP A 201 -5.22 5.71 -29.69
CA TRP A 201 -5.44 7.00 -29.03
C TRP A 201 -6.83 7.12 -28.39
N ALA A 202 -7.87 6.60 -29.06
CA ALA A 202 -9.22 6.58 -28.51
C ALA A 202 -9.29 5.71 -27.24
N VAL A 203 -8.66 4.53 -27.27
CA VAL A 203 -8.55 3.62 -26.12
C VAL A 203 -7.68 4.23 -25.01
N LEU A 204 -6.60 4.95 -25.35
CA LEU A 204 -5.75 5.63 -24.36
C LEU A 204 -6.56 6.63 -23.55
N LEU A 205 -7.29 7.51 -24.21
CA LEU A 205 -8.06 8.54 -23.51
C LEU A 205 -9.24 7.95 -22.73
N PHE A 206 -9.79 6.82 -23.17
CA PHE A 206 -10.70 6.03 -22.34
C PHE A 206 -10.00 5.57 -21.05
N MET A 207 -8.83 4.95 -21.15
CA MET A 207 -8.08 4.46 -19.99
C MET A 207 -7.66 5.59 -19.04
N VAL A 208 -7.18 6.72 -19.57
CA VAL A 208 -6.80 7.89 -18.76
C VAL A 208 -8.01 8.42 -17.99
N LEU A 209 -9.16 8.57 -18.66
CA LEU A 209 -10.39 9.02 -17.98
C LEU A 209 -10.76 8.07 -16.85
N THR A 210 -10.81 6.77 -17.09
CA THR A 210 -11.22 5.78 -16.08
C THR A 210 -10.19 5.59 -14.97
N THR A 211 -8.90 5.81 -15.24
CA THR A 211 -7.85 5.74 -14.21
C THR A 211 -8.11 6.76 -13.11
N ASN A 212 -8.58 7.98 -13.43
CA ASN A 212 -8.87 8.98 -12.40
C ASN A 212 -9.94 8.55 -11.40
N ALA A 213 -10.85 7.65 -11.80
CA ALA A 213 -11.93 7.18 -10.96
C ALA A 213 -11.52 5.95 -10.14
N VAL A 214 -10.90 4.97 -10.80
CA VAL A 214 -10.53 3.67 -10.21
C VAL A 214 -9.27 3.76 -9.35
N ALA A 215 -8.30 4.56 -9.77
CA ALA A 215 -7.04 4.63 -9.06
C ALA A 215 -7.17 5.56 -7.84
N LEU A 216 -6.91 5.01 -6.66
CA LEU A 216 -6.98 5.69 -5.37
C LEU A 216 -5.70 5.49 -4.57
N ASN A 217 -5.43 6.44 -3.67
CA ASN A 217 -4.40 6.32 -2.63
C ASN A 217 -3.02 5.94 -3.18
N GLY A 218 -2.39 6.81 -3.96
CA GLY A 218 -1.01 6.62 -4.43
C GLY A 218 -0.80 5.64 -5.60
N ILE A 219 -1.78 4.80 -5.96
CA ILE A 219 -1.64 3.83 -7.08
C ILE A 219 -1.75 4.50 -8.47
N GLN A 220 -2.25 5.74 -8.53
CA GLN A 220 -2.60 6.42 -9.77
C GLN A 220 -1.44 6.55 -10.77
N PRO A 221 -0.21 6.93 -10.37
CA PRO A 221 0.93 7.00 -11.28
C PRO A 221 1.27 5.65 -11.91
N LEU A 222 1.18 4.55 -11.16
CA LEU A 222 1.48 3.20 -11.66
C LEU A 222 0.45 2.78 -12.70
N MET A 223 -0.84 2.96 -12.41
CA MET A 223 -1.91 2.65 -13.35
C MET A 223 -1.80 3.48 -14.64
N LEU A 224 -1.48 4.78 -14.56
CA LEU A 224 -1.25 5.60 -15.74
C LEU A 224 -0.12 5.06 -16.63
N ILE A 225 1.03 4.69 -16.05
CA ILE A 225 2.19 4.14 -16.78
C ILE A 225 1.78 2.85 -17.51
N VAL A 226 1.15 1.92 -16.79
CA VAL A 226 0.75 0.61 -17.33
C VAL A 226 -0.33 0.77 -18.40
N LEU A 227 -1.41 1.49 -18.10
CA LEU A 227 -2.57 1.58 -18.96
C LEU A 227 -2.31 2.39 -20.23
N THR A 228 -1.32 3.31 -20.20
CA THR A 228 -0.89 4.04 -21.39
C THR A 228 -0.41 3.10 -22.49
N ALA A 229 0.52 2.18 -22.17
CA ALA A 229 0.97 1.20 -23.15
C ALA A 229 -0.06 0.08 -23.40
N ALA A 230 -0.88 -0.26 -22.40
CA ALA A 230 -1.96 -1.22 -22.55
C ALA A 230 -2.96 -0.81 -23.65
N ALA A 231 -3.28 0.48 -23.80
CA ALA A 231 -4.23 0.95 -24.79
C ALA A 231 -3.87 0.55 -26.24
N TRP A 232 -2.62 0.74 -26.62
CA TRP A 232 -2.13 0.31 -27.94
C TRP A 232 -1.94 -1.19 -28.04
N LEU A 233 -1.53 -1.86 -26.96
CA LEU A 233 -1.42 -3.32 -26.94
C LEU A 233 -2.78 -3.99 -27.18
N LEU A 234 -3.83 -3.54 -26.48
CA LEU A 234 -5.20 -4.02 -26.64
C LEU A 234 -5.73 -3.74 -28.05
N THR A 235 -5.37 -2.59 -28.63
CA THR A 235 -5.67 -2.28 -30.04
C THR A 235 -4.95 -3.24 -30.99
N SER A 236 -3.67 -3.57 -30.74
CA SER A 236 -2.94 -4.58 -31.51
C SER A 236 -3.62 -5.95 -31.43
N MET A 237 -4.11 -6.33 -30.25
CA MET A 237 -4.82 -7.59 -30.05
C MET A 237 -6.16 -7.61 -30.80
N ALA A 238 -6.89 -6.48 -30.83
CA ALA A 238 -8.11 -6.36 -31.62
C ALA A 238 -7.86 -6.58 -33.13
N ILE A 239 -6.74 -6.07 -33.63
CA ILE A 239 -6.33 -6.26 -35.04
C ILE A 239 -5.98 -7.72 -35.31
N LEU A 240 -5.16 -8.35 -34.45
CA LEU A 240 -4.77 -9.76 -34.58
C LEU A 240 -5.99 -10.70 -34.53
N GLY A 241 -6.91 -10.43 -33.60
CA GLY A 241 -8.08 -11.25 -33.34
C GLY A 241 -9.23 -11.08 -34.32
N ARG A 242 -9.19 -10.11 -35.24
CA ARG A 242 -10.35 -9.68 -36.07
C ARG A 242 -11.09 -10.79 -36.85
N GLY A 243 -10.40 -11.88 -37.19
CA GLY A 243 -11.00 -13.05 -37.85
C GLY A 243 -11.76 -14.04 -36.93
N ASP A 244 -11.74 -13.86 -35.61
CA ASP A 244 -12.55 -14.59 -34.62
C ASP A 244 -12.98 -13.60 -33.53
N ALA A 245 -14.08 -12.89 -33.79
CA ALA A 245 -14.50 -11.75 -32.98
C ALA A 245 -14.87 -12.17 -31.55
N GLN A 246 -15.52 -13.32 -31.37
CA GLN A 246 -15.91 -13.80 -30.05
C GLN A 246 -14.69 -14.13 -29.17
N LYS A 247 -13.73 -14.93 -29.66
CA LYS A 247 -12.53 -15.25 -28.87
C LYS A 247 -11.65 -14.02 -28.65
N SER A 248 -11.62 -13.12 -29.63
CA SER A 248 -10.90 -11.85 -29.50
C SER A 248 -11.50 -10.96 -28.40
N ARG A 249 -12.84 -10.90 -28.27
CA ARG A 249 -13.52 -10.18 -27.18
C ARG A 249 -13.11 -10.72 -25.82
N ILE A 250 -13.23 -12.04 -25.62
CA ILE A 250 -12.89 -12.69 -24.34
C ILE A 250 -11.41 -12.43 -24.00
N GLY A 251 -10.52 -12.61 -24.97
CA GLY A 251 -9.08 -12.43 -24.79
C GLY A 251 -8.67 -11.00 -24.44
N ILE A 252 -9.27 -10.01 -25.10
CA ILE A 252 -9.01 -8.60 -24.83
C ILE A 252 -9.59 -8.19 -23.48
N GLY A 253 -10.80 -8.65 -23.13
CA GLY A 253 -11.38 -8.39 -21.82
C GLY A 253 -10.54 -8.99 -20.69
N ALA A 254 -10.07 -10.23 -20.85
CA ALA A 254 -9.18 -10.86 -19.86
C ALA A 254 -7.84 -10.11 -19.74
N LEU A 255 -7.26 -9.68 -20.86
CA LEU A 255 -6.00 -8.92 -20.86
C LEU A 255 -6.18 -7.51 -20.27
N SER A 256 -7.26 -6.80 -20.60
CA SER A 256 -7.53 -5.47 -20.02
C SER A 256 -7.82 -5.56 -18.53
N GLY A 257 -8.56 -6.60 -18.11
CA GLY A 257 -8.78 -6.98 -16.72
C GLY A 257 -7.48 -7.17 -15.97
N LEU A 258 -6.63 -8.08 -16.46
CA LEU A 258 -5.32 -8.36 -15.87
C LEU A 258 -4.47 -7.08 -15.75
N LEU A 259 -4.34 -6.31 -16.83
CA LEU A 259 -3.48 -5.11 -16.86
C LEU A 259 -3.96 -3.99 -15.92
N LEU A 260 -5.28 -3.89 -15.66
CA LEU A 260 -5.81 -2.97 -14.66
C LEU A 260 -5.32 -3.33 -13.25
N VAL A 261 -5.38 -4.62 -12.91
CA VAL A 261 -5.21 -5.08 -11.53
C VAL A 261 -3.76 -5.43 -11.17
N LEU A 262 -2.82 -5.40 -12.14
CA LEU A 262 -1.41 -5.65 -11.85
C LEU A 262 -0.86 -4.75 -10.72
N PRO A 263 -1.07 -3.42 -10.73
CA PRO A 263 -0.58 -2.57 -9.64
C PRO A 263 -1.26 -2.89 -8.30
N LEU A 264 -2.58 -3.08 -8.31
CA LEU A 264 -3.40 -3.34 -7.12
C LEU A 264 -3.04 -4.66 -6.43
N LEU A 265 -2.79 -5.71 -7.21
CA LEU A 265 -2.47 -7.03 -6.69
C LEU A 265 -1.11 -7.07 -5.98
N TRP A 266 -0.11 -6.36 -6.53
CA TRP A 266 1.30 -6.58 -6.19
C TRP A 266 1.92 -5.50 -5.32
N TYR A 267 1.24 -4.35 -5.17
CA TYR A 267 1.67 -3.28 -4.30
C TYR A 267 0.50 -2.77 -3.48
N ASP A 268 0.78 -2.45 -2.21
CA ASP A 268 -0.20 -1.81 -1.37
C ASP A 268 -0.33 -0.33 -1.71
N ALA A 269 -1.56 0.14 -1.91
CA ALA A 269 -1.82 1.53 -2.19
C ALA A 269 -1.47 2.41 -0.97
N ASP A 270 -1.70 1.92 0.24
CA ASP A 270 -1.44 2.69 1.46
C ASP A 270 0.07 2.84 1.71
N GLU A 271 0.89 1.88 1.31
CA GLU A 271 2.35 1.99 1.33
C GLU A 271 2.90 2.97 0.28
N LEU A 272 2.16 3.22 -0.81
CA LEU A 272 2.55 4.15 -1.86
C LEU A 272 2.09 5.58 -1.58
N SER A 273 1.23 5.76 -0.59
CA SER A 273 0.61 7.05 -0.28
C SER A 273 1.50 7.97 0.54
N LEU A 274 2.57 7.50 1.20
CA LEU A 274 3.48 8.37 1.95
C LEU A 274 4.81 8.58 1.22
N VAL A 275 4.82 9.48 0.23
CA VAL A 275 6.00 9.74 -0.61
C VAL A 275 7.11 10.47 0.16
N ILE A 276 6.73 11.38 1.07
CA ILE A 276 7.66 12.28 1.79
C ILE A 276 8.52 11.53 2.81
N GLY A 277 8.11 10.32 3.23
CA GLY A 277 8.87 9.46 4.14
C GLY A 277 9.64 8.33 3.46
N SER A 278 9.63 8.25 2.12
CA SER A 278 10.23 7.11 1.41
C SER A 278 11.74 7.26 1.20
N ALA A 279 12.47 6.15 1.40
CA ALA A 279 13.92 6.07 1.20
C ALA A 279 14.28 5.27 -0.07
N PRO A 280 15.48 5.47 -0.66
CA PRO A 280 15.98 4.59 -1.72
C PRO A 280 15.94 3.11 -1.31
N GLY A 281 15.50 2.24 -2.22
CA GLY A 281 15.33 0.80 -1.95
C GLY A 281 13.98 0.40 -1.35
N GLU A 282 13.08 1.35 -1.04
CA GLU A 282 11.73 1.06 -0.56
C GLU A 282 10.73 0.71 -1.68
N VAL A 283 9.49 0.41 -1.28
CA VAL A 283 8.39 -0.08 -2.14
C VAL A 283 8.10 0.82 -3.34
N ILE A 284 8.18 2.15 -3.19
CA ILE A 284 7.93 3.09 -4.28
C ILE A 284 8.89 2.84 -5.45
N GLU A 285 10.18 2.64 -5.17
CA GLU A 285 11.18 2.36 -6.20
C GLU A 285 10.83 1.08 -6.97
N TRP A 286 10.52 0.00 -6.25
CA TRP A 286 10.15 -1.28 -6.84
C TRP A 286 8.85 -1.20 -7.64
N ALA A 287 7.86 -0.48 -7.15
CA ALA A 287 6.58 -0.30 -7.83
C ALA A 287 6.72 0.46 -9.15
N PHE A 288 7.46 1.58 -9.16
CA PHE A 288 7.76 2.30 -10.39
C PHE A 288 8.63 1.48 -11.33
N ARG A 289 9.61 0.74 -10.81
CA ARG A 289 10.44 -0.17 -11.61
C ARG A 289 9.57 -1.24 -12.29
N SER A 290 8.60 -1.79 -11.58
CA SER A 290 7.63 -2.75 -12.11
C SER A 290 6.78 -2.15 -13.23
N ALA A 291 6.21 -0.96 -12.98
CA ALA A 291 5.38 -0.25 -13.94
C ALA A 291 6.14 0.11 -15.22
N TRP A 292 7.33 0.72 -15.12
CA TRP A 292 8.14 1.10 -16.27
C TRP A 292 8.65 -0.11 -17.06
N THR A 293 9.03 -1.19 -16.38
CA THR A 293 9.46 -2.42 -17.04
C THR A 293 8.29 -3.07 -17.80
N SER A 294 7.12 -3.17 -17.17
CA SER A 294 5.90 -3.67 -17.81
C SER A 294 5.52 -2.81 -19.03
N MET A 295 5.55 -1.48 -18.89
CA MET A 295 5.33 -0.55 -20.00
C MET A 295 6.33 -0.78 -21.14
N GLY A 296 7.63 -0.90 -20.84
CA GLY A 296 8.67 -1.16 -21.83
C GLY A 296 8.44 -2.46 -22.62
N VAL A 297 8.07 -3.54 -21.92
CA VAL A 297 7.68 -4.82 -22.53
C VAL A 297 6.48 -4.64 -23.47
N MET A 298 5.41 -3.98 -23.01
CA MET A 298 4.23 -3.72 -23.83
C MET A 298 4.55 -2.85 -25.05
N LEU A 299 5.35 -1.79 -24.90
CA LEU A 299 5.75 -0.91 -25.99
C LEU A 299 6.60 -1.63 -27.05
N PHE A 300 7.47 -2.56 -26.64
CA PHE A 300 8.22 -3.40 -27.58
C PHE A 300 7.26 -4.16 -28.52
N PHE A 301 6.19 -4.77 -27.97
CA PHE A 301 5.18 -5.47 -28.77
C PHE A 301 4.27 -4.54 -29.57
N VAL A 302 4.00 -3.33 -29.07
CA VAL A 302 3.30 -2.29 -29.84
C VAL A 302 4.10 -1.89 -31.07
N ILE A 303 5.41 -1.65 -30.94
CA ILE A 303 6.31 -1.32 -32.05
C ILE A 303 6.34 -2.46 -33.07
N LEU A 304 6.45 -3.71 -32.60
CA LEU A 304 6.36 -4.90 -33.46
C LEU A 304 5.02 -4.92 -34.21
N SER A 305 3.92 -4.66 -33.52
CA SER A 305 2.58 -4.67 -34.11
C SER A 305 2.39 -3.60 -35.19
N VAL A 306 3.00 -2.41 -35.03
CA VAL A 306 3.00 -1.36 -36.07
C VAL A 306 3.73 -1.81 -37.34
N ALA A 307 4.86 -2.51 -37.19
CA ALA A 307 5.63 -3.04 -38.31
C ALA A 307 4.83 -4.07 -39.12
N TYR A 308 4.07 -4.92 -38.43
CA TYR A 308 3.31 -6.02 -39.02
C TYR A 308 1.80 -5.75 -39.21
N VAL A 309 1.33 -4.52 -39.00
CA VAL A 309 -0.11 -4.20 -38.98
C VAL A 309 -0.88 -4.66 -40.23
N LYS A 310 -0.24 -4.63 -41.41
CA LYS A 310 -0.84 -5.03 -42.70
C LYS A 310 -1.00 -6.53 -42.88
N VAL A 311 -0.29 -7.33 -42.07
CA VAL A 311 -0.29 -8.80 -42.14
C VAL A 311 -0.73 -9.45 -40.83
N ALA A 312 -0.99 -8.66 -39.79
CA ALA A 312 -1.34 -9.11 -38.45
C ALA A 312 -2.55 -10.08 -38.46
N ASP A 313 -3.54 -9.82 -39.31
CA ASP A 313 -4.74 -10.65 -39.42
C ASP A 313 -4.51 -12.05 -40.00
N LYS A 314 -3.41 -12.22 -40.74
CA LYS A 314 -2.96 -13.50 -41.29
C LYS A 314 -2.23 -14.35 -40.25
N ILE A 315 -1.79 -13.76 -39.14
CA ILE A 315 -1.12 -14.49 -38.06
C ILE A 315 -2.16 -15.33 -37.33
N ARG A 316 -2.05 -16.65 -37.46
CA ARG A 316 -2.94 -17.61 -36.79
C ARG A 316 -2.12 -18.76 -36.23
N LEU A 317 -2.35 -19.06 -34.96
CA LEU A 317 -1.74 -20.22 -34.31
C LEU A 317 -2.71 -21.40 -34.34
N ASN A 318 -2.18 -22.60 -34.59
CA ASN A 318 -2.94 -23.83 -34.38
C ASN A 318 -3.12 -24.07 -32.87
N ILE A 319 -3.98 -25.02 -32.49
CA ILE A 319 -4.29 -25.29 -31.08
C ILE A 319 -3.06 -25.68 -30.26
N LYS A 320 -2.14 -26.47 -30.84
CA LYS A 320 -0.91 -26.90 -30.16
C LYS A 320 -0.01 -25.71 -29.84
N MET A 321 0.18 -24.80 -30.79
CA MET A 321 1.00 -23.60 -30.60
C MET A 321 0.38 -22.66 -29.56
N ASN A 322 -0.94 -22.48 -29.55
CA ASN A 322 -1.57 -21.68 -28.51
C ASN A 322 -1.36 -22.29 -27.11
N LEU A 323 -1.53 -23.62 -26.97
CA LEU A 323 -1.27 -24.33 -25.71
C LEU A 323 0.20 -24.21 -25.28
N ILE A 324 1.14 -24.31 -26.22
CA ILE A 324 2.58 -24.12 -25.93
C ILE A 324 2.84 -22.70 -25.42
N PHE A 325 2.31 -21.68 -26.10
CA PHE A 325 2.51 -20.28 -25.69
C PHE A 325 1.94 -20.03 -24.29
N THR A 326 0.73 -20.52 -24.03
CA THR A 326 0.11 -20.44 -22.70
C THR A 326 0.90 -21.20 -21.65
N GLY A 327 1.29 -22.44 -21.92
CA GLY A 327 2.04 -23.28 -20.98
C GLY A 327 3.41 -22.67 -20.64
N VAL A 328 4.13 -22.15 -21.63
CA VAL A 328 5.41 -21.47 -21.42
C VAL A 328 5.22 -20.20 -20.61
N ALA A 329 4.24 -19.36 -20.93
CA ALA A 329 3.98 -18.12 -20.19
C ALA A 329 3.68 -18.40 -18.71
N VAL A 330 2.80 -19.36 -18.43
CA VAL A 330 2.45 -19.75 -17.05
C VAL A 330 3.66 -20.36 -16.33
N ALA A 331 4.41 -21.25 -16.98
CA ALA A 331 5.58 -21.89 -16.39
C ALA A 331 6.68 -20.87 -16.06
N VAL A 332 6.94 -19.90 -16.93
CA VAL A 332 7.94 -18.84 -16.70
C VAL A 332 7.50 -17.94 -15.55
N VAL A 333 6.25 -17.47 -15.54
CA VAL A 333 5.73 -16.64 -14.45
C VAL A 333 5.79 -17.38 -13.11
N ALA A 334 5.37 -18.65 -13.08
CA ALA A 334 5.42 -19.47 -11.87
C ALA A 334 6.87 -19.70 -11.41
N ALA A 335 7.78 -20.01 -12.31
CA ALA A 335 9.20 -20.15 -11.98
C ALA A 335 9.76 -18.85 -11.39
N ILE A 336 9.39 -17.70 -11.96
CA ILE A 336 9.84 -16.41 -11.42
C ILE A 336 9.28 -16.15 -10.03
N TYR A 337 7.99 -16.39 -9.82
CA TYR A 337 7.34 -16.20 -8.53
C TYR A 337 8.00 -17.04 -7.41
N PHE A 338 8.20 -18.33 -7.66
CA PHE A 338 8.69 -19.24 -6.62
C PHE A 338 10.22 -19.22 -6.44
N LEU A 339 10.99 -18.76 -7.43
CA LEU A 339 12.46 -18.75 -7.36
C LEU A 339 13.04 -17.37 -7.01
N TRP A 340 12.41 -16.27 -7.43
CA TRP A 340 12.93 -14.91 -7.26
C TRP A 340 11.91 -13.88 -6.77
N GLY A 341 10.62 -14.24 -6.72
CA GLY A 341 9.55 -13.37 -6.21
C GLY A 341 9.34 -13.50 -4.70
N GLN A 342 8.23 -12.96 -4.22
CA GLN A 342 7.81 -13.00 -2.81
C GLN A 342 6.59 -13.93 -2.64
N PRO A 343 6.78 -15.26 -2.49
CA PRO A 343 5.68 -16.20 -2.34
C PRO A 343 4.99 -16.06 -0.98
N GLY A 344 3.66 -15.93 -0.99
CA GLY A 344 2.86 -15.75 0.22
C GLY A 344 1.72 -14.74 0.03
N PHE A 345 0.98 -14.53 1.12
CA PHE A 345 -0.03 -13.48 1.25
C PHE A 345 0.37 -12.60 2.44
N PHE A 346 0.32 -11.29 2.23
CA PHE A 346 0.79 -10.28 3.19
C PHE A 346 -0.33 -9.26 3.39
N GLY A 347 -1.36 -9.71 4.10
CA GLY A 347 -2.55 -8.91 4.37
C GLY A 347 -2.47 -8.17 5.69
N ASP A 348 -3.23 -7.08 5.77
CA ASP A 348 -3.46 -6.37 7.03
C ASP A 348 -4.04 -7.30 8.10
N LYS A 349 -3.67 -7.00 9.33
CA LYS A 349 -4.21 -7.65 10.52
C LYS A 349 -5.21 -6.72 11.18
N ILE A 350 -5.86 -7.22 12.22
CA ILE A 350 -6.69 -6.40 13.09
C ILE A 350 -6.11 -6.38 14.50
N PHE A 351 -6.28 -5.24 15.18
CA PHE A 351 -5.85 -5.03 16.56
C PHE A 351 -7.08 -4.94 17.47
N ILE A 352 -7.30 -5.99 18.27
CA ILE A 352 -8.46 -6.15 19.13
C ILE A 352 -8.15 -5.61 20.50
N VAL A 353 -8.80 -4.52 20.91
CA VAL A 353 -8.68 -3.97 22.26
C VAL A 353 -9.74 -4.63 23.15
N MET A 354 -9.29 -5.22 24.27
CA MET A 354 -10.17 -5.88 25.23
C MET A 354 -10.88 -4.84 26.12
N LYS A 355 -12.12 -5.11 26.55
CA LYS A 355 -12.85 -4.23 27.50
C LYS A 355 -12.19 -4.15 28.85
N GLN A 356 -11.73 -5.29 29.36
CA GLN A 356 -11.03 -5.33 30.64
C GLN A 356 -9.62 -4.77 30.46
N GLN A 357 -9.22 -3.82 31.28
CA GLN A 357 -7.87 -3.27 31.34
C GLN A 357 -7.40 -3.36 32.79
N ALA A 358 -6.09 -3.36 33.03
CA ALA A 358 -5.56 -3.54 34.40
C ALA A 358 -5.90 -2.34 35.29
N ASP A 359 -6.27 -2.60 36.55
CA ASP A 359 -6.48 -1.55 37.56
C ASP A 359 -5.18 -1.29 38.33
N LEU A 360 -4.47 -0.23 37.97
CA LEU A 360 -3.18 0.12 38.57
C LEU A 360 -3.32 1.07 39.78
N SER A 361 -4.54 1.39 40.24
CA SER A 361 -4.78 2.44 41.25
C SER A 361 -3.99 2.28 42.56
N GLN A 362 -3.61 1.05 42.93
CA GLN A 362 -2.90 0.76 44.17
C GLN A 362 -1.36 0.79 44.03
N VAL A 363 -0.80 0.73 42.82
CA VAL A 363 0.66 0.63 42.63
C VAL A 363 1.40 1.88 43.08
N ASN A 364 0.73 3.04 43.03
CA ASN A 364 1.28 4.33 43.46
C ASN A 364 1.59 4.41 44.96
N GLN A 365 1.13 3.45 45.77
CA GLN A 365 1.49 3.34 47.19
C GLN A 365 2.90 2.77 47.39
N ILE A 366 3.44 2.06 46.39
CA ILE A 366 4.77 1.44 46.41
C ILE A 366 5.82 2.54 46.20
N GLN A 367 6.66 2.78 47.21
CA GLN A 367 7.64 3.88 47.19
C GLN A 367 8.89 3.55 46.37
N ASN A 368 9.32 2.29 46.38
CA ASN A 368 10.45 1.86 45.57
C ASN A 368 10.01 1.74 44.10
N VAL A 369 10.68 2.46 43.21
CA VAL A 369 10.31 2.53 41.78
C VAL A 369 10.46 1.18 41.09
N ASP A 370 11.49 0.40 41.42
CA ASP A 370 11.71 -0.91 40.80
C ASP A 370 10.64 -1.92 41.24
N GLU A 371 10.29 -1.93 42.53
CA GLU A 371 9.18 -2.74 43.05
C GLU A 371 7.84 -2.31 42.45
N ARG A 372 7.60 -0.99 42.33
CA ARG A 372 6.38 -0.45 41.73
C ARG A 372 6.26 -0.87 40.27
N ARG A 373 7.34 -0.73 39.50
CA ARG A 373 7.39 -1.12 38.09
C ARG A 373 7.19 -2.62 37.91
N ALA A 374 7.77 -3.44 38.79
CA ALA A 374 7.52 -4.88 38.79
C ALA A 374 6.05 -5.23 39.07
N ALA A 375 5.41 -4.53 40.02
CA ALA A 375 3.99 -4.71 40.32
C ALA A 375 3.09 -4.30 39.14
N VAL A 376 3.40 -3.18 38.47
CA VAL A 376 2.69 -2.75 37.25
C VAL A 376 2.77 -3.83 36.18
N TYR A 377 3.98 -4.32 35.86
CA TYR A 377 4.18 -5.38 34.88
C TYR A 377 3.38 -6.65 35.22
N GLN A 378 3.46 -7.13 36.46
CA GLN A 378 2.74 -8.33 36.89
C GLN A 378 1.23 -8.19 36.77
N LEU A 379 0.66 -7.04 37.16
CA LEU A 379 -0.79 -6.84 37.12
C LEU A 379 -1.32 -6.71 35.68
N LEU A 380 -0.56 -6.06 34.81
CA LEU A 380 -0.87 -6.00 33.38
C LEU A 380 -0.88 -7.40 32.76
N VAL A 381 0.18 -8.19 32.97
CA VAL A 381 0.30 -9.58 32.48
C VAL A 381 -0.83 -10.45 33.01
N GLN A 382 -1.12 -10.41 34.31
CA GLN A 382 -2.19 -11.20 34.93
C GLN A 382 -3.57 -10.84 34.35
N THR A 383 -3.83 -9.55 34.13
CA THR A 383 -5.09 -9.09 33.54
C THR A 383 -5.21 -9.59 32.11
N ALA A 384 -4.16 -9.47 31.32
CA ALA A 384 -4.15 -9.93 29.93
C ALA A 384 -4.35 -11.44 29.84
N ASP A 385 -3.57 -12.25 30.57
CA ASP A 385 -3.68 -13.72 30.52
C ASP A 385 -5.07 -14.22 30.91
N SER A 386 -5.66 -13.66 31.97
CA SER A 386 -6.99 -14.08 32.45
C SER A 386 -8.11 -13.67 31.50
N SER A 387 -8.10 -12.43 31.03
CA SER A 387 -9.19 -11.89 30.21
C SER A 387 -9.12 -12.29 28.73
N GLN A 388 -7.92 -12.59 28.21
CA GLN A 388 -7.73 -13.01 26.82
C GLN A 388 -7.96 -14.51 26.60
N GLN A 389 -8.02 -15.31 27.66
CA GLN A 389 -8.02 -16.78 27.58
C GLN A 389 -9.07 -17.33 26.60
N ASP A 390 -10.32 -16.88 26.72
CA ASP A 390 -11.43 -17.38 25.90
C ASP A 390 -11.28 -16.99 24.42
N LEU A 391 -10.80 -15.77 24.16
CA LEU A 391 -10.55 -15.30 22.79
C LEU A 391 -9.38 -16.07 22.17
N ARG A 392 -8.28 -16.24 22.90
CA ARG A 392 -7.11 -17.03 22.45
C ARG A 392 -7.51 -18.47 22.09
N GLN A 393 -8.29 -19.14 22.93
CA GLN A 393 -8.82 -20.48 22.63
C GLN A 393 -9.76 -20.51 21.40
N GLN A 394 -10.48 -19.42 21.12
CA GLN A 394 -11.25 -19.31 19.89
C GLN A 394 -10.35 -19.18 18.67
N LEU A 395 -9.31 -18.35 18.74
CA LEU A 395 -8.35 -18.13 17.64
C LEU A 395 -7.53 -19.39 17.35
N ASP A 396 -7.12 -20.14 18.38
CA ASP A 396 -6.45 -21.44 18.25
C ASP A 396 -7.32 -22.43 17.47
N ARG A 397 -8.63 -22.50 17.77
CA ARG A 397 -9.59 -23.36 17.05
C ARG A 397 -9.80 -22.94 15.59
N TRP A 398 -9.59 -21.67 15.28
CA TRP A 398 -9.66 -21.15 13.91
C TRP A 398 -8.35 -21.30 13.15
N HIS A 399 -7.28 -21.77 13.81
CA HIS A 399 -5.92 -21.75 13.29
C HIS A 399 -5.54 -20.35 12.80
N ALA A 400 -5.96 -19.31 13.53
CA ALA A 400 -5.61 -17.92 13.24
C ALA A 400 -4.33 -17.56 14.01
N SER A 401 -3.32 -17.07 13.31
CA SER A 401 -2.11 -16.53 13.94
C SER A 401 -2.46 -15.27 14.74
N TYR A 402 -2.00 -15.18 15.99
CA TYR A 402 -2.23 -14.00 16.83
C TYR A 402 -1.06 -13.71 17.76
N THR A 403 -0.96 -12.45 18.18
CA THR A 403 0.02 -11.94 19.14
C THR A 403 -0.73 -11.27 20.30
N PRO A 404 -0.61 -11.77 21.55
CA PRO A 404 -1.20 -11.13 22.71
C PRO A 404 -0.33 -9.98 23.23
N TYR A 405 -0.97 -8.98 23.84
CA TYR A 405 -0.33 -7.81 24.45
C TYR A 405 -0.89 -7.56 25.85
N TYR A 406 -0.04 -7.15 26.78
CA TYR A 406 -0.41 -6.88 28.16
C TYR A 406 -0.48 -5.39 28.51
N LEU A 407 0.36 -4.55 27.90
CA LEU A 407 0.46 -3.14 28.29
C LEU A 407 -0.80 -2.35 27.92
N VAL A 408 -1.27 -2.54 26.70
CA VAL A 408 -2.69 -2.40 26.39
C VAL A 408 -3.21 -3.81 26.28
N ASN A 409 -4.22 -4.16 27.08
CA ASN A 409 -4.79 -5.50 27.02
C ASN A 409 -5.49 -5.67 25.67
N ALA A 410 -4.80 -6.33 24.75
CA ALA A 410 -5.16 -6.41 23.35
C ALA A 410 -4.56 -7.64 22.67
N ILE A 411 -5.10 -8.00 21.50
CA ILE A 411 -4.61 -9.08 20.66
C ILE A 411 -4.55 -8.60 19.21
N GLU A 412 -3.39 -8.72 18.57
CA GLU A 412 -3.28 -8.61 17.12
C GLU A 412 -3.58 -9.97 16.49
N VAL A 413 -4.39 -10.02 15.43
CA VAL A 413 -4.74 -11.28 14.75
C VAL A 413 -4.84 -11.13 13.24
N GLU A 414 -4.42 -12.17 12.52
CA GLU A 414 -4.69 -12.35 11.10
C GLU A 414 -6.14 -12.81 10.89
N ALA A 415 -7.02 -11.87 10.55
CA ALA A 415 -8.45 -12.11 10.37
C ALA A 415 -9.04 -11.31 9.21
N GLY A 416 -9.53 -12.04 8.19
CA GLY A 416 -10.30 -11.44 7.10
C GLY A 416 -11.69 -10.94 7.54
N PRO A 417 -12.43 -10.24 6.66
CA PRO A 417 -13.65 -9.49 7.00
C PRO A 417 -14.72 -10.31 7.74
N TYR A 418 -14.91 -11.57 7.36
CA TYR A 418 -15.89 -12.45 8.00
C TYR A 418 -15.54 -12.77 9.47
N ARG A 419 -14.27 -13.07 9.76
CA ARG A 419 -13.81 -13.33 11.13
C ARG A 419 -13.87 -12.05 11.97
N THR A 420 -13.47 -10.93 11.39
CA THR A 420 -13.57 -9.60 11.99
C THR A 420 -15.01 -9.28 12.40
N MET A 421 -15.99 -9.54 11.53
CA MET A 421 -17.41 -9.35 11.84
C MET A 421 -17.86 -10.19 13.06
N ILE A 422 -17.41 -11.44 13.19
CA ILE A 422 -17.72 -12.28 14.36
C ILE A 422 -17.08 -11.72 15.63
N LEU A 423 -15.81 -11.32 15.55
CA LEU A 423 -15.04 -10.81 16.68
C LEU A 423 -15.62 -9.48 17.21
N GLN A 424 -16.12 -8.62 16.33
CA GLN A 424 -16.78 -7.35 16.70
C GLN A 424 -18.01 -7.53 17.60
N HIS A 425 -18.66 -8.69 17.58
CA HIS A 425 -19.86 -8.97 18.36
C HIS A 425 -19.58 -9.66 19.70
N ARG A 426 -18.31 -9.91 20.05
CA ARG A 426 -17.97 -10.52 21.33
C ARG A 426 -18.19 -9.54 22.49
N SER A 427 -18.61 -10.08 23.64
CA SER A 427 -18.89 -9.25 24.83
C SER A 427 -17.64 -8.70 25.50
N ASP A 428 -16.48 -9.34 25.33
CA ASP A 428 -15.19 -8.98 25.93
C ASP A 428 -14.33 -8.05 25.05
N VAL A 429 -14.72 -7.83 23.80
CA VAL A 429 -14.06 -6.90 22.86
C VAL A 429 -14.64 -5.50 23.02
N ASP A 430 -13.78 -4.50 23.23
CA ASP A 430 -14.18 -3.09 23.29
C ASP A 430 -14.30 -2.50 21.88
N ARG A 431 -13.23 -2.66 21.10
CA ARG A 431 -13.13 -2.18 19.72
C ARG A 431 -12.08 -2.95 18.94
N ILE A 432 -12.22 -2.93 17.62
CA ILE A 432 -11.28 -3.51 16.68
C ILE A 432 -10.75 -2.40 15.79
N LEU A 433 -9.43 -2.27 15.76
CA LEU A 433 -8.71 -1.32 14.92
C LEU A 433 -8.02 -2.07 13.78
N GLN A 434 -7.65 -1.35 12.72
CA GLN A 434 -6.78 -1.90 11.70
C GLN A 434 -5.35 -2.02 12.26
N SER A 435 -4.60 -3.02 11.80
CA SER A 435 -3.16 -3.13 12.04
C SER A 435 -2.50 -3.37 10.68
N PRO A 436 -2.14 -2.28 9.97
CA PRO A 436 -1.55 -2.40 8.64
C PRO A 436 -0.25 -3.20 8.67
N GLU A 437 -0.04 -4.06 7.68
CA GLU A 437 1.19 -4.84 7.55
C GLU A 437 1.87 -4.52 6.23
N LEU A 438 3.14 -4.08 6.32
CA LEU A 438 3.89 -3.77 5.12
C LEU A 438 4.29 -5.04 4.39
N ARG A 439 4.05 -5.04 3.08
CA ARG A 439 4.48 -6.11 2.20
C ARG A 439 6.01 -6.19 2.15
N PRO A 440 6.58 -7.39 1.99
CA PRO A 440 8.02 -7.57 1.95
C PRO A 440 8.63 -6.87 0.74
N LEU A 441 9.79 -6.25 0.95
CA LEU A 441 10.59 -5.68 -0.13
C LEU A 441 11.33 -6.78 -0.90
N HIS A 442 11.61 -6.54 -2.18
CA HIS A 442 12.45 -7.44 -2.98
C HIS A 442 13.87 -7.58 -2.42
N SER A 443 14.41 -6.48 -1.87
CA SER A 443 15.70 -6.46 -1.18
C SER A 443 15.61 -5.60 0.07
N THR A 444 16.50 -5.84 1.02
CA THR A 444 16.65 -4.98 2.21
C THR A 444 17.00 -3.55 1.80
N VAL A 445 16.46 -2.57 2.52
CA VAL A 445 16.81 -1.16 2.35
C VAL A 445 18.31 -1.00 2.67
N PRO A 446 19.11 -0.42 1.76
CA PRO A 446 20.53 -0.22 2.02
C PRO A 446 20.73 0.86 3.09
N VAL A 447 21.53 0.57 4.12
CA VAL A 447 22.05 1.60 5.02
C VAL A 447 23.04 2.44 4.22
N THR A 448 22.71 3.70 3.99
CA THR A 448 23.54 4.59 3.15
C THR A 448 24.40 5.45 4.07
N ASN A 449 25.72 5.40 3.90
CA ASN A 449 26.61 6.35 4.58
C ASN A 449 26.37 7.74 4.01
N THR A 450 26.03 8.70 4.86
CA THR A 450 25.96 10.11 4.48
C THR A 450 27.37 10.66 4.21
N ASP A 451 27.45 11.79 3.52
CA ASP A 451 28.70 12.51 3.32
C ASP A 451 29.41 12.78 4.66
N GLU A 452 30.74 12.73 4.66
CA GLU A 452 31.54 13.11 5.82
C GLU A 452 31.28 14.58 6.17
N VAL A 453 30.65 14.81 7.32
CA VAL A 453 30.46 16.15 7.88
C VAL A 453 31.48 16.40 8.99
N ASN A 454 32.02 17.61 9.05
CA ASN A 454 32.89 18.02 10.15
C ASN A 454 32.09 18.05 11.45
N GLN A 455 32.64 17.43 12.49
CA GLN A 455 32.08 17.47 13.83
C GLN A 455 31.94 18.94 14.30
N PRO A 456 30.76 19.38 14.76
CA PRO A 456 30.61 20.72 15.30
C PRO A 456 31.41 20.85 16.59
N VAL A 457 32.25 21.88 16.70
CA VAL A 457 33.18 22.07 17.84
C VAL A 457 32.57 22.95 18.94
N THR A 458 31.41 23.58 18.68
CA THR A 458 30.75 24.52 19.60
C THR A 458 29.28 24.16 19.82
N PRO A 459 28.73 24.37 21.03
CA PRO A 459 27.30 24.21 21.29
C PRO A 459 26.47 25.02 20.29
N THR A 460 25.52 24.35 19.66
CA THR A 460 24.62 24.96 18.67
C THR A 460 23.67 25.95 19.35
N TRP A 461 23.12 26.90 18.59
CA TRP A 461 22.26 27.96 19.13
C TRP A 461 21.05 27.41 19.92
N ASN A 462 20.50 26.27 19.50
CA ASN A 462 19.37 25.62 20.14
C ASN A 462 19.72 25.08 21.52
N MET A 463 20.93 24.56 21.72
CA MET A 463 21.37 24.04 23.04
C MET A 463 21.54 25.15 24.07
N LYS A 464 22.09 26.31 23.63
CA LYS A 464 22.19 27.51 24.49
C LYS A 464 20.83 28.10 24.82
N MET A 465 19.88 28.04 23.88
CA MET A 465 18.51 28.55 24.11
C MET A 465 17.80 27.83 25.25
N ILE A 466 18.03 26.51 25.39
CA ILE A 466 17.48 25.69 26.48
C ILE A 466 18.45 25.54 27.67
N LYS A 467 19.54 26.33 27.70
CA LYS A 467 20.49 26.42 28.82
C LYS A 467 21.17 25.10 29.20
N VAL A 468 21.45 24.23 28.21
CA VAL A 468 22.14 22.95 28.45
C VAL A 468 23.53 23.17 29.03
N ASP A 469 24.25 24.17 28.53
CA ASP A 469 25.57 24.57 29.01
C ASP A 469 25.54 24.99 30.48
N GLU A 470 24.57 25.82 30.88
CA GLU A 470 24.41 26.22 32.28
C GLU A 470 24.12 25.00 33.19
N VAL A 471 23.29 24.04 32.75
CA VAL A 471 23.00 22.83 33.55
C VAL A 471 24.24 21.93 33.70
N HIS A 472 25.02 21.76 32.64
CA HIS A 472 26.24 20.97 32.68
C HIS A 472 27.30 21.64 33.56
N ASP A 473 27.54 22.94 33.37
CA ASP A 473 28.62 23.68 34.03
C ASP A 473 28.29 24.02 35.50
N GLU A 474 27.06 24.42 35.80
CA GLU A 474 26.68 24.91 37.12
C GLU A 474 26.12 23.80 38.03
N LEU A 475 25.43 22.80 37.47
CA LEU A 475 24.78 21.73 38.24
C LEU A 475 25.48 20.38 38.13
N ALA A 476 26.41 20.22 37.19
CA ALA A 476 27.08 18.94 36.89
C ALA A 476 26.10 17.79 36.59
N VAL A 477 24.97 18.10 35.93
CA VAL A 477 23.94 17.12 35.55
C VAL A 477 24.04 16.82 34.06
N THR A 478 24.42 15.58 33.73
CA THR A 478 24.66 15.12 32.35
C THR A 478 23.81 13.90 31.96
N GLY A 479 22.84 13.52 32.80
CA GLY A 479 21.97 12.36 32.57
C GLY A 479 22.50 11.03 33.11
N LYS A 480 23.62 11.03 33.84
CA LYS A 480 24.19 9.82 34.43
C LYS A 480 23.17 9.01 35.25
N GLY A 481 23.07 7.72 34.96
CA GLY A 481 22.16 6.79 35.64
C GLY A 481 20.74 6.78 35.07
N ILE A 482 20.45 7.59 34.04
CA ILE A 482 19.19 7.57 33.29
C ILE A 482 19.35 6.67 32.07
N VAL A 483 18.34 5.84 31.82
CA VAL A 483 18.18 5.04 30.60
C VAL A 483 17.10 5.67 29.72
N ILE A 484 17.50 6.07 28.51
CA ILE A 484 16.60 6.55 27.46
C ILE A 484 16.14 5.35 26.63
N GLY A 485 14.83 5.18 26.54
CA GLY A 485 14.19 4.26 25.60
C GLY A 485 13.94 4.96 24.29
N GLN A 486 14.67 4.58 23.24
CA GLN A 486 14.50 5.12 21.91
C GLN A 486 13.54 4.23 21.11
N THR A 487 12.40 4.77 20.70
CA THR A 487 11.43 4.04 19.86
C THR A 487 11.21 4.83 18.57
N ASP A 488 11.78 4.40 17.45
CA ASP A 488 11.82 5.19 16.20
C ASP A 488 12.11 4.28 14.97
N SER A 489 12.70 4.82 13.90
CA SER A 489 13.16 4.07 12.71
C SER A 489 14.32 3.12 12.96
N GLY A 490 14.95 3.25 14.12
CA GLY A 490 16.09 2.48 14.58
C GLY A 490 17.18 3.40 15.14
N VAL A 491 18.37 2.84 15.36
CA VAL A 491 19.57 3.62 15.71
C VAL A 491 20.77 2.96 15.05
N ASP A 492 21.61 3.72 14.36
CA ASP A 492 22.94 3.24 13.98
C ASP A 492 23.80 3.06 15.25
N GLY A 493 23.89 1.82 15.74
CA GLY A 493 24.65 1.49 16.94
C GLY A 493 26.16 1.63 16.79
N TYR A 494 26.67 1.87 15.58
CA TYR A 494 28.09 2.17 15.33
C TYR A 494 28.37 3.66 15.24
N HIS A 495 27.33 4.50 15.23
CA HIS A 495 27.46 5.94 15.06
C HIS A 495 28.32 6.55 16.20
N PRO A 496 29.38 7.33 15.88
CA PRO A 496 30.34 7.83 16.88
C PRO A 496 29.73 8.63 18.03
N GLU A 497 28.61 9.31 17.81
CA GLU A 497 27.93 10.11 18.83
C GLU A 497 27.17 9.29 19.87
N VAL A 498 26.69 8.08 19.54
CA VAL A 498 25.76 7.33 20.41
C VAL A 498 26.23 5.91 20.75
N LYS A 499 27.24 5.38 20.06
CA LYS A 499 27.78 4.04 20.32
C LYS A 499 28.31 3.86 21.74
N ASP A 500 28.86 4.92 22.32
CA ASP A 500 29.49 4.86 23.65
C ASP A 500 28.46 4.78 24.77
N THR A 501 27.23 5.26 24.53
CA THR A 501 26.12 5.30 25.49
C THR A 501 25.11 4.16 25.30
N TYR A 502 25.29 3.30 24.28
CA TYR A 502 24.43 2.13 24.08
C TYR A 502 24.65 1.12 25.22
N ARG A 503 23.58 0.80 25.97
CA ARG A 503 23.69 -0.09 27.13
C ARG A 503 24.14 -1.51 26.76
N GLY A 504 23.72 -1.99 25.57
CA GLY A 504 24.03 -3.32 25.06
C GLY A 504 25.30 -3.43 24.22
N ARG A 505 26.14 -2.38 24.17
CA ARG A 505 27.30 -2.26 23.25
C ARG A 505 28.20 -3.49 23.18
N ASP A 506 28.56 -4.05 24.33
CA ASP A 506 29.51 -5.16 24.44
C ASP A 506 28.81 -6.52 24.63
N GLY A 507 27.48 -6.57 24.43
CA GLY A 507 26.64 -7.74 24.69
C GLY A 507 25.98 -8.33 23.44
N SER A 508 25.00 -9.21 23.66
CA SER A 508 24.20 -9.86 22.60
C SER A 508 23.06 -8.98 22.06
N GLY A 509 22.86 -7.78 22.61
CA GLY A 509 21.67 -6.96 22.37
C GLY A 509 20.42 -7.43 23.14
N ASP A 510 20.49 -8.56 23.86
CA ASP A 510 19.39 -9.02 24.71
C ASP A 510 19.06 -7.97 25.77
N TYR A 511 17.75 -7.72 25.98
CA TYR A 511 17.24 -6.69 26.89
C TYR A 511 17.56 -5.22 26.52
N ASP A 512 18.30 -4.96 25.44
CA ASP A 512 18.78 -3.62 25.09
C ASP A 512 18.38 -3.17 23.68
N TRP A 513 18.03 -4.11 22.80
CA TRP A 513 17.56 -3.83 21.45
C TRP A 513 16.38 -4.72 21.09
N LEU A 514 15.39 -4.19 20.36
CA LEU A 514 14.31 -4.98 19.79
C LEU A 514 13.98 -4.48 18.38
N ASP A 515 14.04 -5.36 17.40
CA ASP A 515 13.60 -5.08 16.04
C ASP A 515 12.45 -6.02 15.66
N PRO A 516 11.19 -5.61 15.89
CA PRO A 516 10.02 -6.39 15.52
C PRO A 516 9.76 -6.38 14.01
N TRP A 517 10.50 -5.60 13.21
CA TRP A 517 10.31 -5.47 11.78
C TRP A 517 11.24 -6.38 10.99
N ASN A 518 12.55 -6.21 11.17
CA ASN A 518 13.58 -6.90 10.39
C ASN A 518 14.37 -7.91 11.23
N HIS A 519 14.08 -8.03 12.52
CA HIS A 519 14.75 -8.95 13.45
C HIS A 519 16.28 -8.77 13.49
N SER A 520 16.75 -7.52 13.33
CA SER A 520 18.16 -7.20 13.55
C SER A 520 18.54 -7.48 15.01
N ILE A 521 19.67 -8.16 15.20
CA ILE A 521 20.20 -8.51 16.53
C ILE A 521 21.06 -7.39 17.14
N TYR A 522 21.40 -6.37 16.35
CA TYR A 522 22.18 -5.21 16.76
C TYR A 522 21.54 -3.94 16.19
N PRO A 523 21.61 -2.79 16.88
CA PRO A 523 21.02 -1.55 16.41
C PRO A 523 21.42 -1.17 14.98
N THR A 524 20.39 -0.96 14.15
CA THR A 524 20.51 -0.48 12.78
C THR A 524 19.44 0.58 12.52
N ASP A 525 19.70 1.47 11.57
CA ASP A 525 18.76 2.50 11.15
C ASP A 525 18.94 2.79 9.67
N ALA A 526 18.02 2.30 8.84
CA ALA A 526 18.02 2.60 7.42
C ALA A 526 17.38 3.97 7.11
N GLY A 527 16.51 4.46 8.00
CA GLY A 527 15.81 5.74 7.84
C GLY A 527 16.60 6.95 8.37
N GLY A 528 17.48 6.74 9.35
CA GLY A 528 18.33 7.76 9.94
C GLY A 528 17.63 8.69 10.95
N HIS A 529 16.29 8.71 10.96
CA HIS A 529 15.51 9.59 11.85
C HIS A 529 15.76 9.27 13.32
N GLY A 530 15.69 8.00 13.71
CA GLY A 530 15.92 7.59 15.09
C GLY A 530 17.35 7.83 15.57
N THR A 531 18.35 7.66 14.70
CA THR A 531 19.74 8.04 14.99
C THR A 531 19.87 9.54 15.25
N ALA A 532 19.21 10.37 14.42
CA ALA A 532 19.24 11.82 14.55
C ALA A 532 18.55 12.29 15.84
N THR A 533 17.38 11.77 16.18
CA THR A 533 16.64 12.17 17.38
C THR A 533 17.36 11.73 18.66
N LEU A 534 17.91 10.52 18.69
CA LEU A 534 18.71 10.05 19.83
C LEU A 534 19.99 10.87 20.01
N ALA A 535 20.67 11.26 18.93
CA ALA A 535 21.89 12.06 19.00
C ALA A 535 21.66 13.44 19.65
N LEU A 536 20.45 14.01 19.55
CA LEU A 536 20.10 15.24 20.29
C LEU A 536 20.03 15.01 21.81
N ILE A 537 19.75 13.79 22.24
CA ILE A 537 19.61 13.42 23.65
C ILE A 537 20.97 12.94 24.20
N THR A 538 21.50 11.84 23.67
CA THR A 538 22.67 11.14 24.23
C THR A 538 23.93 11.31 23.39
N GLY A 539 23.93 12.26 22.44
CA GLY A 539 25.09 12.54 21.60
C GLY A 539 26.29 12.97 22.44
N LYS A 540 27.43 12.31 22.21
CA LYS A 540 28.68 12.53 22.94
C LYS A 540 29.10 14.00 23.02
N ASN A 541 28.94 14.75 21.93
CA ASN A 541 29.47 16.12 21.85
C ASN A 541 28.39 17.20 21.91
N LEU A 542 27.18 16.89 21.47
CA LEU A 542 26.07 17.86 21.36
C LEU A 542 24.76 17.37 21.98
N GLY A 543 24.77 16.25 22.71
CA GLY A 543 23.59 15.75 23.40
C GLY A 543 23.23 16.59 24.63
N VAL A 544 21.94 16.68 24.92
CA VAL A 544 21.42 17.28 26.17
C VAL A 544 21.88 16.50 27.42
N ALA A 545 21.96 15.18 27.31
CA ALA A 545 22.28 14.24 28.37
C ALA A 545 23.33 13.22 27.91
N PRO A 546 24.60 13.65 27.69
CA PRO A 546 25.63 12.82 27.06
C PRO A 546 26.08 11.62 27.91
N ASP A 547 25.81 11.60 29.22
CA ASP A 547 26.15 10.47 30.11
C ASP A 547 24.94 9.55 30.38
N ALA A 548 23.78 9.81 29.80
CA ALA A 548 22.65 8.89 29.83
C ALA A 548 22.93 7.67 28.94
N GLN A 549 22.48 6.50 29.37
CA GLN A 549 22.52 5.29 28.55
C GLN A 549 21.25 5.18 27.72
N TRP A 550 21.27 4.35 26.67
CA TRP A 550 20.06 4.08 25.88
C TRP A 550 19.85 2.61 25.55
N ILE A 551 18.57 2.27 25.35
CA ILE A 551 18.07 1.05 24.73
C ILE A 551 17.14 1.42 23.58
N GLY A 552 17.01 0.54 22.58
CA GLY A 552 16.31 0.87 21.35
C GLY A 552 15.25 -0.15 20.96
N CYS A 553 14.20 0.32 20.28
CA CYS A 553 13.28 -0.54 19.57
C CYS A 553 12.83 0.09 18.25
N VAL A 554 12.76 -0.70 17.19
CA VAL A 554 12.29 -0.25 15.87
C VAL A 554 10.78 -0.34 15.81
N ASN A 555 10.06 0.76 15.71
CA ASN A 555 8.61 0.73 15.45
C ASN A 555 8.21 1.39 14.13
N LEU A 556 9.10 2.16 13.51
CA LEU A 556 8.90 2.83 12.22
C LEU A 556 10.03 2.52 11.23
N ALA A 557 10.23 1.22 10.93
CA ALA A 557 11.30 0.80 10.03
C ALA A 557 11.17 1.38 8.61
N ARG A 558 9.95 1.75 8.20
CA ARG A 558 9.55 2.20 6.87
C ARG A 558 8.41 3.22 7.02
N ASN A 559 7.91 3.70 5.88
CA ASN A 559 6.95 4.79 5.74
C ASN A 559 5.51 4.58 6.28
N LEU A 560 5.18 3.48 6.96
CA LEU A 560 3.87 3.27 7.59
C LEU A 560 4.00 2.34 8.82
N GLY A 561 3.56 2.83 9.98
CA GLY A 561 3.52 2.08 11.25
C GLY A 561 2.20 1.32 11.48
N ASN A 562 2.09 0.69 12.66
CA ASN A 562 0.84 0.08 13.11
C ASN A 562 0.78 -0.01 14.66
N PRO A 563 -0.42 -0.10 15.27
CA PRO A 563 -0.58 -0.10 16.72
C PRO A 563 0.20 -1.21 17.44
N ALA A 564 0.32 -2.39 16.82
CA ALA A 564 0.96 -3.56 17.41
C ALA A 564 2.49 -3.40 17.51
N LYS A 565 3.15 -2.86 16.48
CA LYS A 565 4.60 -2.59 16.49
C LYS A 565 4.96 -1.48 17.46
N TYR A 566 4.13 -0.45 17.57
CA TYR A 566 4.27 0.56 18.62
C TYR A 566 4.18 -0.06 20.01
N LEU A 567 3.20 -0.92 20.24
CA LEU A 567 3.01 -1.57 21.52
C LEU A 567 4.11 -2.59 21.86
N ASN A 568 4.68 -3.27 20.86
CA ASN A 568 5.87 -4.11 21.04
C ASN A 568 7.01 -3.30 21.68
N CYS A 569 7.29 -2.11 21.13
CA CYS A 569 8.32 -1.24 21.66
C CYS A 569 7.98 -0.67 23.03
N MET A 570 6.74 -0.23 23.27
CA MET A 570 6.34 0.26 24.59
C MET A 570 6.45 -0.83 25.68
N GLN A 571 6.06 -2.07 25.38
CA GLN A 571 6.24 -3.21 26.29
C GLN A 571 7.72 -3.48 26.57
N PHE A 572 8.56 -3.42 25.53
CA PHE A 572 10.01 -3.56 25.69
C PHE A 572 10.62 -2.44 26.55
N MET A 573 10.15 -1.20 26.39
CA MET A 573 10.61 -0.09 27.24
C MET A 573 10.17 -0.23 28.70
N LEU A 574 9.02 -0.85 28.96
CA LEU A 574 8.57 -1.17 30.32
C LEU A 574 9.38 -2.30 30.95
N ALA A 575 9.50 -3.43 30.24
CA ALA A 575 10.12 -4.66 30.72
C ALA A 575 10.85 -5.35 29.57
N PRO A 576 12.12 -5.01 29.32
CA PRO A 576 12.89 -5.64 28.26
C PRO A 576 13.00 -7.15 28.45
N TYR A 577 13.11 -7.87 27.34
CA TYR A 577 13.23 -9.32 27.29
C TYR A 577 14.31 -9.73 26.26
N PRO A 578 14.82 -10.97 26.28
CA PRO A 578 15.82 -11.43 25.30
C PRO A 578 15.26 -11.48 23.87
N GLN A 579 16.11 -11.50 22.84
CA GLN A 579 15.69 -11.48 21.42
C GLN A 579 14.70 -12.61 21.04
N SER A 580 14.82 -13.77 21.68
CA SER A 580 13.93 -14.92 21.47
C SER A 580 13.00 -15.19 22.67
N GLY A 581 12.88 -14.22 23.58
CA GLY A 581 12.05 -14.33 24.77
C GLY A 581 10.60 -13.92 24.53
N ASN A 582 9.76 -14.23 25.52
CA ASN A 582 8.35 -13.87 25.55
C ASN A 582 8.13 -12.68 26.49
N ALA A 583 7.48 -11.63 25.99
CA ALA A 583 7.23 -10.41 26.77
C ALA A 583 6.40 -10.64 28.05
N PHE A 584 5.57 -11.69 28.11
CA PHE A 584 4.74 -12.04 29.27
C PHE A 584 5.52 -12.77 30.39
N THR A 585 6.60 -13.49 30.05
CA THR A 585 7.30 -14.36 31.02
C THR A 585 8.75 -13.97 31.27
N ASP A 586 9.41 -13.36 30.28
CA ASP A 586 10.85 -13.11 30.29
C ASP A 586 11.20 -11.62 30.46
N GLY A 587 10.17 -10.77 30.61
CA GLY A 587 10.31 -9.34 30.83
C GLY A 587 10.97 -9.02 32.17
N VAL A 588 11.94 -8.12 32.17
CA VAL A 588 12.67 -7.67 33.37
C VAL A 588 12.45 -6.17 33.58
N PRO A 589 11.45 -5.76 34.38
CA PRO A 589 11.09 -4.35 34.58
C PRO A 589 12.23 -3.46 35.09
N ALA A 590 13.13 -4.01 35.91
CA ALA A 590 14.31 -3.30 36.41
C ALA A 590 15.30 -2.89 35.30
N LYS A 591 15.20 -3.49 34.10
CA LYS A 591 15.98 -3.08 32.93
C LYS A 591 15.25 -2.07 32.04
N GLY A 592 14.00 -1.72 32.34
CA GLY A 592 13.21 -0.77 31.56
C GLY A 592 13.79 0.64 31.54
N ALA A 593 13.29 1.45 30.60
CA ALA A 593 13.68 2.84 30.45
C ALA A 593 13.26 3.70 31.65
N ASN A 594 13.88 4.86 31.82
CA ASN A 594 13.39 5.92 32.70
C ASN A 594 12.58 6.95 31.92
N ILE A 595 13.01 7.23 30.69
CA ILE A 595 12.37 8.17 29.76
C ILE A 595 12.25 7.48 28.42
N VAL A 596 11.09 7.53 27.78
CA VAL A 596 10.92 7.06 26.39
C VAL A 596 10.84 8.26 25.48
N ASN A 597 11.73 8.32 24.48
CA ASN A 597 11.67 9.27 23.39
C ASN A 597 10.82 8.69 22.25
N ASN A 598 9.75 9.40 21.93
CA ASN A 598 8.85 9.10 20.84
C ASN A 598 8.71 10.36 19.97
N SER A 599 9.37 10.39 18.82
CA SER A 599 9.35 11.52 17.88
C SER A 599 8.40 11.29 16.69
N TRP A 600 7.33 10.53 16.92
CA TRP A 600 6.31 10.21 15.92
C TRP A 600 4.90 10.21 16.56
N GLY A 601 3.88 10.19 15.71
CA GLY A 601 2.49 10.01 16.11
C GLY A 601 1.91 8.75 15.47
N CYS A 602 0.81 8.24 16.02
CA CYS A 602 0.06 7.16 15.38
C CYS A 602 -1.26 7.69 14.82
N PRO A 603 -1.31 8.07 13.53
CA PRO A 603 -2.53 8.53 12.88
C PRO A 603 -3.51 7.39 12.58
N GLU A 604 -4.74 7.74 12.23
CA GLU A 604 -5.80 6.80 11.84
C GLU A 604 -5.41 5.90 10.65
N VAL A 605 -4.58 6.39 9.74
CA VAL A 605 -4.07 5.62 8.59
C VAL A 605 -3.17 4.45 8.99
N GLU A 606 -2.51 4.55 10.15
CA GLU A 606 -1.76 3.44 10.75
C GLU A 606 -2.65 2.54 11.61
N GLY A 607 -3.96 2.80 11.64
CA GLY A 607 -4.92 2.04 12.44
C GLY A 607 -5.09 2.52 13.88
N CYS A 608 -4.57 3.70 14.24
CA CYS A 608 -4.72 4.22 15.59
C CYS A 608 -5.94 5.13 15.77
N ASP A 609 -6.66 4.93 16.87
CA ASP A 609 -7.57 5.94 17.41
C ASP A 609 -6.86 6.80 18.48
N ALA A 610 -7.44 7.95 18.80
CA ALA A 610 -6.87 8.90 19.76
C ALA A 610 -6.68 8.35 21.20
N ARG A 611 -7.24 7.18 21.53
CA ARG A 611 -7.26 6.58 22.87
C ARG A 611 -6.51 5.25 22.94
N VAL A 612 -6.01 4.71 21.82
CA VAL A 612 -5.45 3.35 21.77
C VAL A 612 -4.31 3.16 22.76
N PHE A 613 -3.48 4.18 22.96
CA PHE A 613 -2.35 4.14 23.89
C PHE A 613 -2.59 4.84 25.23
N SER A 614 -3.78 5.36 25.52
CA SER A 614 -4.02 6.09 26.77
C SER A 614 -3.72 5.23 28.02
N ASN A 615 -4.11 3.95 27.99
CA ASN A 615 -3.82 3.03 29.09
C ASN A 615 -2.32 2.66 29.14
N ALA A 616 -1.66 2.51 28.00
CA ALA A 616 -0.22 2.26 27.96
C ALA A 616 0.55 3.43 28.59
N VAL A 617 0.25 4.66 28.18
CA VAL A 617 0.91 5.87 28.71
C VAL A 617 0.68 6.02 30.21
N ALA A 618 -0.56 5.83 30.69
CA ALA A 618 -0.86 5.86 32.12
C ALA A 618 -0.10 4.77 32.90
N ALA A 619 -0.05 3.55 32.36
CA ALA A 619 0.71 2.45 32.98
C ALA A 619 2.22 2.71 33.00
N MET A 620 2.77 3.34 31.96
CA MET A 620 4.17 3.76 31.92
C MET A 620 4.45 4.84 32.99
N GLU A 621 3.54 5.79 33.17
CA GLU A 621 3.64 6.82 34.23
C GLU A 621 3.58 6.19 35.63
N ASP A 622 2.63 5.29 35.89
CA ASP A 622 2.54 4.52 37.15
C ASP A 622 3.80 3.68 37.40
N ALA A 623 4.44 3.17 36.33
CA ALA A 623 5.72 2.48 36.36
C ALA A 623 6.94 3.40 36.59
N GLY A 624 6.73 4.72 36.73
CA GLY A 624 7.78 5.72 36.87
C GLY A 624 8.59 5.93 35.59
N ILE A 625 7.97 5.78 34.42
CA ILE A 625 8.57 6.01 33.11
C ILE A 625 7.92 7.25 32.48
N PHE A 626 8.74 8.24 32.16
CA PHE A 626 8.28 9.46 31.50
C PHE A 626 8.20 9.26 29.98
N MET A 627 7.00 9.43 29.40
CA MET A 627 6.77 9.37 27.96
C MET A 627 6.91 10.77 27.36
N SER A 628 7.93 11.00 26.52
CA SER A 628 8.10 12.24 25.74
C SER A 628 7.63 12.01 24.31
N VAL A 629 6.56 12.67 23.90
CA VAL A 629 5.89 12.50 22.60
C VAL A 629 5.87 13.83 21.82
N ALA A 630 5.99 13.76 20.49
CA ALA A 630 6.02 14.92 19.58
C ALA A 630 4.65 15.56 19.32
#